data_AF-A0AA43UM21-F1
#
_entry.id   AF-A0AA43UM21-F1
#
_cell.length_a   1.000
_cell.length_b   1.000
_cell.length_c   1.000
_cell.angle_alpha   90.00
_cell.angle_beta   90.00
_cell.angle_gamma   90.00
#
_symmetry.space_group_name_H-M   'P 1'
#
loop_
_entity.id
_entity.type
_entity.pdbx_description
1 polymer ?
#
loop_
_entity_poly.entity_id
_entity_poly.type
_entity_poly.pdbx_seq_one_letter_code
_entity_poly.pdbx_strand_id
1 'polypeptide(L)' 'MAKEAILADLKKSVETWDLNLVKEATQKAIDENIPISEIIGDGLGKGMEVIGVRFDKAEIFLPQVVAASKTM' A
#
# COMPACT_ATOMS: atom_id res chain seq x y z
N MET A 1 -0.80 -16.42 -7.47
CA MET A 1 -2.19 -16.05 -7.83
C MET A 1 -2.88 -15.27 -6.71
N ALA A 2 -3.10 -15.84 -5.51
CA ALA A 2 -3.77 -15.12 -4.40
C ALA A 2 -2.86 -14.12 -3.66
N LYS A 3 -1.62 -14.53 -3.36
CA LYS A 3 -0.60 -13.68 -2.72
C LYS A 3 -0.32 -12.38 -3.50
N GLU A 4 -0.11 -12.47 -4.81
CA GLU A 4 0.17 -11.29 -5.64
C GLU A 4 -1.02 -10.33 -5.71
N ALA A 5 -2.25 -10.86 -5.70
CA ALA A 5 -3.46 -10.04 -5.67
C ALA A 5 -3.56 -9.26 -4.35
N ILE A 6 -3.26 -9.90 -3.22
CA ILE A 6 -3.26 -9.24 -1.90
C ILE A 6 -2.18 -8.17 -1.80
N LEU A 7 -0.96 -8.46 -2.28
CA LEU A 7 0.11 -7.46 -2.35
C LEU A 7 -0.24 -6.29 -3.28
N ALA A 8 -0.91 -6.56 -4.40
CA ALA A 8 -1.41 -5.53 -5.30
C ALA A 8 -2.50 -4.67 -4.64
N ASP A 9 -3.41 -5.27 -3.87
CA ASP A 9 -4.45 -4.55 -3.12
C ASP A 9 -3.83 -3.67 -2.01
N LEU A 10 -2.82 -4.19 -1.29
CA LEU A 10 -2.04 -3.40 -0.32
C LEU A 10 -1.38 -2.19 -1.00
N LYS A 11 -0.69 -2.41 -2.12
CA LYS A 11 -0.07 -1.34 -2.91
C LYS A 11 -1.11 -0.29 -3.34
N LYS A 12 -2.23 -0.75 -3.89
CA LYS A 12 -3.32 0.11 -4.38
C LYS A 12 -3.93 0.92 -3.25
N SER A 13 -4.14 0.32 -2.08
CA SER A 13 -4.70 1.02 -0.92
C SER A 13 -3.86 2.23 -0.48
N VAL A 14 -2.52 2.12 -0.58
CA VAL A 14 -1.60 3.23 -0.31
C VAL A 14 -1.66 4.29 -1.41
N GLU A 15 -1.72 3.86 -2.68
CA GLU A 15 -1.82 4.77 -3.83
C GLU A 15 -3.14 5.56 -3.87
N THR A 16 -4.23 4.99 -3.34
CA THR A 16 -5.57 5.59 -3.31
C THR A 16 -5.97 6.15 -1.95
N TRP A 17 -5.09 6.03 -0.94
CA TRP A 17 -5.37 6.48 0.44
C TRP A 17 -6.57 5.78 1.09
N ASP A 18 -6.82 4.53 0.71
CA ASP A 18 -7.98 3.77 1.17
C ASP A 18 -7.64 2.96 2.43
N LEU A 19 -8.03 3.52 3.58
CA LEU A 19 -7.84 2.92 4.90
C LEU A 19 -8.66 1.65 5.12
N ASN A 20 -9.78 1.48 4.42
CA ASN A 20 -10.60 0.28 4.56
C ASN A 20 -9.96 -0.86 3.76
N LEU A 21 -9.56 -0.57 2.52
CA LEU A 21 -8.89 -1.54 1.66
C LEU A 21 -7.57 -2.02 2.29
N VAL A 22 -6.78 -1.14 2.89
CA VAL A 22 -5.50 -1.55 3.51
C VAL A 22 -5.73 -2.51 4.67
N LYS A 23 -6.77 -2.28 5.49
CA LYS A 23 -7.12 -3.15 6.62
C LYS A 23 -7.58 -4.53 6.14
N GLU A 24 -8.47 -4.57 5.15
CA GLU A 24 -8.95 -5.82 4.58
C GLU A 24 -7.82 -6.61 3.90
N ALA A 25 -6.99 -5.94 3.11
CA ALA A 25 -5.88 -6.58 2.41
C ALA A 25 -4.80 -7.06 3.39
N THR A 26 -4.52 -6.31 4.46
CA THR A 26 -3.59 -6.72 5.52
C THR A 26 -4.11 -7.94 6.26
N GLN A 27 -5.41 -7.97 6.60
CA GLN A 27 -6.00 -9.13 7.26
C GLN A 27 -5.95 -10.37 6.36
N LYS A 28 -6.32 -10.25 5.08
CA LYS A 28 -6.19 -11.34 4.10
C LYS A 28 -4.75 -11.83 3.98
N ALA A 29 -3.78 -10.92 4.02
CA ALA A 29 -2.37 -11.28 3.94
C ALA A 29 -1.91 -12.11 5.15
N ILE A 30 -2.39 -11.75 6.35
CA ILE A 30 -2.15 -12.49 7.59
C ILE A 30 -2.82 -13.87 7.52
N ASP A 31 -4.08 -13.93 7.07
CA ASP A 31 -4.85 -15.17 6.98
C ASP A 31 -4.21 -16.18 5.98
N GLU A 32 -3.64 -15.67 4.89
CA GLU A 32 -2.90 -16.44 3.89
C GLU A 32 -1.44 -16.77 4.31
N ASN A 33 -1.05 -16.47 5.55
CA ASN A 33 0.31 -16.68 6.07
C ASN A 33 1.41 -16.05 5.21
N ILE A 34 1.15 -14.89 4.61
CA ILE A 34 2.17 -14.13 3.90
C ILE A 34 3.18 -13.59 4.93
N PRO A 35 4.50 -13.72 4.69
CA PRO A 35 5.50 -13.15 5.60
C PRO A 35 5.31 -11.64 5.77
N ILE A 36 5.35 -11.17 7.02
CA ILE A 36 5.17 -9.75 7.37
C ILE A 36 6.16 -8.85 6.61
N SER A 37 7.38 -9.34 6.40
CA SER A 37 8.40 -8.63 5.61
C SER A 37 7.96 -8.36 4.17
N GLU A 38 7.23 -9.29 3.56
CA GLU A 38 6.71 -9.13 2.20
C GLU A 38 5.48 -8.22 2.17
N ILE A 39 4.61 -8.30 3.18
CA ILE A 39 3.44 -7.40 3.32
C ILE A 39 3.91 -5.94 3.39
N ILE A 40 4.91 -5.66 4.23
CA ILE A 40 5.46 -4.32 4.43
C ILE A 40 6.32 -3.90 3.24
N GLY A 41 7.25 -4.74 2.78
CA GLY A 41 8.19 -4.40 1.72
C GLY A 41 7.54 -4.37 0.34
N ASP A 42 6.97 -5.50 -0.06
CA ASP A 42 6.46 -5.72 -1.43
C ASP A 42 5.02 -5.21 -1.62
N GLY A 43 4.26 -5.05 -0.53
CA GLY A 43 2.92 -4.44 -0.53
C GLY A 43 2.96 -2.94 -0.27
N LEU A 44 3.02 -2.57 1.01
CA LEU A 44 2.87 -1.18 1.47
C LEU A 44 4.03 -0.27 1.01
N GLY A 45 5.27 -0.77 1.09
CA GLY A 45 6.49 -0.06 0.70
C GLY A 45 6.50 0.26 -0.80
N LYS A 46 6.11 -0.70 -1.64
CA LYS A 46 5.91 -0.47 -3.08
C LYS A 46 4.81 0.55 -3.38
N GLY A 47 3.78 0.63 -2.56
CA GLY A 47 2.76 1.68 -2.66
C GLY A 47 3.36 3.05 -2.38
N MET A 48 4.21 3.15 -1.36
CA MET A 48 4.87 4.41 -1.00
C MET A 48 5.92 4.86 -2.02
N GLU A 49 6.66 3.93 -2.63
CA GLU A 49 7.56 4.25 -3.76
C GLU A 49 6.79 4.98 -4.88
N VAL A 50 5.58 4.52 -5.21
CA VAL A 50 4.74 5.17 -6.23
C VAL A 50 4.29 6.56 -5.78
N ILE A 51 3.88 6.72 -4.52
CA ILE A 51 3.53 8.03 -3.95
C ILE A 51 4.73 9.00 -4.05
N GLY A 52 5.94 8.54 -3.73
CA GLY A 52 7.17 9.34 -3.88
C GLY A 52 7.40 9.79 -5.33
N VAL A 53 7.31 8.87 -6.29
CA VAL A 53 7.45 9.20 -7.73
C VAL A 53 6.39 10.20 -8.19
N ARG A 54 5.14 10.04 -7.75
CA ARG A 54 4.04 10.96 -8.09
C ARG A 54 4.24 12.34 -7.48
N PHE A 55 4.77 12.40 -6.27
CA PHE A 55 5.11 13.65 -5.60
C PHE A 55 6.26 14.36 -6.32
N ASP A 56 7.32 13.64 -6.69
CA ASP A 56 8.45 14.18 -7.46
C ASP A 56 8.03 14.72 -8.83
N LYS A 57 7.04 14.07 -9.47
CA LYS A 57 6.44 14.52 -10.73
C LYS A 57 5.42 15.65 -10.58
N ALA A 58 5.19 16.15 -9.36
CA ALA A 58 4.17 17.13 -9.04
C ALA A 58 2.73 16.71 -9.45
N GLU A 59 2.45 15.41 -9.49
CA GLU A 59 1.11 14.85 -9.75
C GLU A 59 0.23 14.85 -8.49
N ILE A 60 0.86 14.89 -7.30
CA ILE A 60 0.21 14.95 -5.99
C ILE A 60 0.93 15.95 -5.08
N PHE A 61 0.28 16.38 -4.00
CA PHE A 61 0.82 17.35 -3.05
C PHE A 61 1.02 16.75 -1.65
N LEU A 62 1.60 17.54 -0.73
CA LEU A 62 1.86 17.12 0.64
C LEU A 62 0.65 16.50 1.37
N PRO A 63 -0.60 17.01 1.24
CA PRO A 63 -1.75 16.39 1.89
C PRO A 63 -1.97 14.93 1.48
N GLN A 64 -1.77 14.61 0.19
CA GLN A 64 -1.87 13.26 -0.32
C GLN A 64 -0.75 12.36 0.21
N VAL A 65 0.48 12.87 0.32
CA VAL A 65 1.61 12.13 0.90
C VAL A 65 1.33 11.80 2.37
N VAL A 66 0.78 12.75 3.13
CA VAL A 66 0.37 12.54 4.52
C VAL A 66 -0.76 11.50 4.61
N ALA A 67 -1.72 11.52 3.67
CA ALA A 67 -2.78 10.53 3.61
C ALA A 67 -2.25 9.11 3.33
N ALA A 68 -1.29 8.96 2.40
CA ALA A 68 -0.62 7.67 2.12
C ALA A 68 0.20 7.17 3.31
N SER A 69 0.81 8.09 4.03
CA SER A 69 1.57 7.75 5.24
C SER A 69 0.67 7.19 6.34
N LYS A 70 -0.63 7.53 6.36
CA LYS A 70 -1.60 6.99 7.33
C LYS A 70 -2.10 5.59 6.99
N THR A 71 -1.95 5.15 5.74
CA THR A 71 -2.30 3.79 5.31
C THR A 71 -1.18 2.79 5.54
N MET A 72 0.03 3.27 5.88
CA MET A 72 1.21 2.43 6.13
C MET A 72 1.24 1.87 7.55
#